data_AF-A0A2S9DBF7-F1
#
_entry.id   AF-A0A2S9DBF7-F1
#
_cell.length_a   1.000
_cell.length_b   1.000
_cell.length_c   1.000
_cell.angle_alpha   90.00
_cell.angle_beta   90.00
_cell.angle_gamma   90.00
#
_symmetry.space_group_name_H-M   'P 1'
#
loop_
_entity.id
_entity.type
_entity.pdbx_description
1 polymer ?
#
loop_
_entity_poly.entity_id
_entity_poly.type
_entity_poly.pdbx_seq_one_letter_code
_entity_poly.pdbx_strand_id
1 'polypeptide(L)' 'MKWALSTTDKRDWHALEFSERDPSWRKSSRRGLVCLGCGSPAFFRAPSRKKTPAFGARHKDGCALLKETWGVFRYLQ' A
#
# COMPACT_ATOMS: atom_id res chain seq x y z
N MET A 1 4.96 -3.81 -2.98
CA MET A 1 5.23 -2.95 -1.81
C MET A 1 4.47 -3.49 -0.61
N LYS A 2 5.02 -3.38 0.61
CA LYS A 2 4.36 -3.86 1.84
C LYS A 2 3.41 -2.82 2.47
N TRP A 3 3.56 -1.54 2.11
CA TRP A 3 2.82 -0.44 2.71
C TRP A 3 2.12 0.42 1.65
N ALA A 4 1.00 1.04 2.01
CA ALA A 4 0.29 2.06 1.24
C ALA A 4 -0.43 3.05 2.19
N LEU A 5 -0.60 4.30 1.78
CA LEU A 5 -1.36 5.30 2.51
C LEU A 5 -2.84 5.20 2.13
N SER A 6 -3.74 5.15 3.12
CA SER A 6 -5.18 5.35 2.92
C SER A 6 -5.47 6.84 2.99
N THR A 7 -6.00 7.42 1.90
CA THR A 7 -6.49 8.80 1.87
C THR A 7 -7.81 8.96 2.63
N THR A 8 -8.55 7.87 2.82
CA THR A 8 -9.82 7.84 3.57
C THR A 8 -9.58 8.08 5.06
N ASP A 9 -8.61 7.36 5.62
CA ASP A 9 -8.33 7.38 7.06
C ASP A 9 -7.04 8.15 7.40
N LYS A 10 -6.37 8.71 6.38
CA LYS A 10 -5.05 9.36 6.46
C LYS A 10 -4.00 8.55 7.22
N ARG A 11 -4.04 7.23 7.04
CA ARG A 11 -3.20 6.26 7.77
C ARG A 11 -2.48 5.32 6.83
N ASP A 12 -1.26 4.99 7.21
CA ASP A 12 -0.43 3.98 6.55
C ASP A 12 -0.88 2.58 6.95
N TRP A 13 -1.06 1.72 5.94
CA TRP A 13 -1.47 0.34 6.12
C TRP A 13 -0.40 -0.61 5.66
N HIS A 14 -0.08 -1.61 6.49
CA HIS A 14 0.69 -2.77 6.07
C HIS A 14 -0.23 -3.76 5.32
N ALA A 15 0.29 -4.43 4.30
CA ALA A 15 -0.51 -5.28 3.42
C ALA A 15 -1.11 -6.49 4.15
N LEU A 16 -0.43 -7.00 5.18
CA LEU A 16 -0.94 -8.08 6.03
C LEU A 16 -2.12 -7.58 6.88
N GLU A 17 -1.94 -6.49 7.63
CA GLU A 17 -3.00 -5.90 8.45
C GLU A 17 -4.22 -5.52 7.61
N PHE A 18 -3.98 -4.90 6.44
CA PHE A 18 -5.04 -4.56 5.49
C PHE A 18 -5.75 -5.81 4.98
N SER A 19 -5.07 -6.95 4.89
CA SER A 19 -5.68 -8.21 4.44
C SER A 19 -6.59 -8.85 5.49
N GLU A 20 -6.29 -8.64 6.77
CA GLU A 20 -7.04 -9.19 7.91
C GLU A 20 -8.29 -8.38 8.25
N ARG A 21 -8.39 -7.14 7.74
CA ARG A 21 -9.61 -6.32 7.87
C ARG A 21 -10.81 -6.94 7.18
N ASP A 22 -11.98 -6.54 7.67
CA ASP A 22 -13.27 -6.96 7.14
C ASP A 22 -13.36 -6.79 5.61
N PRO A 23 -13.86 -7.79 4.86
CA PRO A 23 -13.98 -7.72 3.40
C PRO A 23 -14.78 -6.51 2.88
N SER A 24 -15.86 -6.12 3.57
CA SER A 24 -16.69 -4.98 3.19
C SER A 24 -15.93 -3.66 3.40
N TRP A 25 -15.24 -3.52 4.54
CA TRP A 25 -14.38 -2.38 4.82
C TRP A 25 -13.26 -2.26 3.79
N ARG A 26 -12.57 -3.37 3.48
CA ARG A 26 -11.51 -3.41 2.46
C ARG A 26 -12.02 -2.98 1.09
N LYS A 27 -13.24 -3.35 0.71
CA LYS A 27 -13.82 -2.99 -0.60
C LYS A 27 -13.98 -1.47 -0.72
N SER A 28 -14.42 -0.81 0.35
CA SER A 28 -14.54 0.65 0.42
C SER A 28 -13.17 1.34 0.45
N SER A 29 -12.27 0.87 1.32
CA SER A 29 -10.96 1.52 1.54
C SER A 29 -9.98 1.32 0.39
N ARG A 30 -10.12 0.27 -0.43
CA ARG A 30 -9.24 -0.01 -1.59
C ARG A 30 -9.18 1.13 -2.61
N ARG A 31 -10.23 1.96 -2.70
CA ARG A 31 -10.30 3.10 -3.64
C ARG A 31 -9.45 4.29 -3.21
N GLY A 32 -9.15 4.40 -1.92
CA GLY A 32 -8.36 5.49 -1.34
C GLY A 32 -6.90 5.13 -1.11
N LEU A 33 -6.38 4.06 -1.71
CA LEU A 33 -4.98 3.67 -1.51
C LEU A 33 -4.07 4.45 -2.44
N VAL A 34 -3.00 5.02 -1.89
CA VAL A 34 -1.96 5.71 -2.64
C VAL A 34 -0.57 5.28 -2.21
N CYS A 35 0.39 5.45 -3.11
CA CYS A 35 1.79 5.20 -2.85
C CYS A 35 2.36 6.24 -1.89
N LEU A 36 3.06 5.80 -0.84
CA LEU A 36 3.68 6.68 0.15
C LEU A 36 4.72 7.65 -0.46
N GLY A 37 5.45 7.20 -1.47
CA GLY A 37 6.55 7.99 -2.05
C GLY A 37 6.14 8.97 -3.15
N CYS A 38 5.04 8.74 -3.87
CA CYS A 38 4.65 9.59 -5.01
C CYS A 38 3.16 9.96 -5.06
N GLY A 39 2.37 9.54 -4.06
CA GLY A 39 0.93 9.79 -4.00
C GLY A 39 0.11 9.17 -5.14
N SER A 40 0.73 8.36 -6.01
CA SER A 40 0.03 7.76 -7.15
C SER A 40 -0.94 6.68 -6.69
N PRO A 41 -2.08 6.49 -7.39
CA PRO A 41 -3.07 5.48 -7.04
C PRO A 41 -2.43 4.09 -6.88
N ALA A 42 -2.71 3.48 -5.73
CA ALA A 42 -2.29 2.15 -5.35
C ALA A 42 -3.48 1.19 -5.34
N PHE A 43 -3.19 -0.09 -5.48
CA PHE A 43 -4.16 -1.16 -5.45
C PHE A 43 -3.67 -2.31 -4.57
N PHE A 44 -4.62 -2.93 -3.89
CA PHE A 44 -4.35 -4.07 -3.01
C PHE A 44 -4.47 -5.39 -3.76
N ARG A 45 -3.47 -6.26 -3.62
CA ARG A 45 -3.47 -7.65 -4.08
C ARG A 45 -3.76 -8.54 -2.88
N ALA A 46 -4.92 -9.21 -2.92
CA ALA A 46 -5.33 -10.16 -1.90
C ALA A 46 -4.35 -11.35 -1.80
N PRO A 47 -4.24 -11.98 -0.61
CA PRO A 47 -3.43 -13.17 -0.47
C PRO A 47 -4.03 -14.32 -1.30
N SER A 48 -3.17 -15.21 -1.78
CA SER A 48 -3.55 -16.47 -2.44
C SER A 48 -2.68 -17.61 -1.91
N ARG A 49 -3.01 -18.87 -2.24
CA ARG A 49 -2.30 -20.07 -1.73
C ARG A 49 -0.76 -20.01 -1.77
N LYS A 50 -0.17 -19.24 -2.70
CA LYS A 50 1.29 -19.09 -2.85
C LYS A 50 1.80 -17.64 -2.78
N LYS A 51 0.93 -16.66 -2.52
CA LYS A 51 1.32 -15.23 -2.56
C LYS A 51 0.84 -14.51 -1.33
N THR A 52 1.78 -13.82 -0.69
CA THR A 52 1.50 -12.89 0.41
C THR A 52 0.72 -11.67 -0.11
N PRO A 53 -0.10 -11.04 0.75
CA PRO A 53 -0.80 -9.83 0.38
C PRO A 53 0.21 -8.71 0.13
N ALA A 54 -0.05 -7.89 -0.88
CA ALA A 54 0.86 -6.81 -1.27
C ALA A 54 0.12 -5.64 -1.91
N PHE A 55 0.70 -4.45 -1.81
CA PHE A 55 0.26 -3.29 -2.58
C PHE A 55 1.09 -3.13 -3.86
N GLY A 56 0.42 -2.77 -4.94
CA GLY A 56 1.02 -2.25 -6.16
C GLY A 56 0.57 -0.81 -6.39
N ALA A 57 1.35 -0.02 -7.12
CA ALA A 57 0.92 1.29 -7.58
C ALA A 57 1.42 1.52 -8.99
N ARG A 58 0.72 2.38 -9.72
CA ARG A 58 1.18 2.87 -11.02
C ARG A 58 1.97 4.14 -10.76
N HIS A 59 3.26 3.95 -10.45
CA HIS A 59 4.15 5.03 -10.03
C HIS A 59 4.39 6.04 -11.17
N LYS A 60 4.58 7.31 -10.80
CA LYS A 60 5.12 8.34 -11.68
C LYS A 60 6.65 8.25 -11.74
N ASP A 61 7.23 8.75 -12.82
CA ASP A 61 8.67 8.94 -12.94
C ASP A 61 9.21 9.72 -11.74
N GLY A 62 10.30 9.21 -11.15
CA GLY A 62 10.91 9.80 -9.96
C GLY A 62 10.31 9.37 -8.61
N CYS A 63 9.46 8.34 -8.56
CA CYS A 63 9.02 7.80 -7.28
C CYS A 63 10.22 7.28 -6.46
N ALA A 64 10.42 7.83 -5.26
CA ALA A 64 11.49 7.43 -4.35
C ALA A 64 11.46 5.91 -4.05
N LEU A 65 10.26 5.32 -3.93
CA LEU A 65 10.06 3.89 -3.70
C LEU A 65 10.34 2.98 -4.92
N LEU A 66 10.46 3.54 -6.13
CA LEU A 66 10.94 2.79 -7.31
C LEU A 66 12.44 2.93 -7.51
N LYS A 67 13.02 4.08 -7.13
CA LYS A 67 14.46 4.32 -7.23
C LYS A 67 15.25 3.53 -6.19
N GLU A 68 14.67 3.28 -5.03
CA GLU A 68 15.31 2.47 -4.00
C GLU A 68 14.85 1.02 -4.10
N THR A 69 15.76 0.15 -4.56
CA THR A 69 15.59 -1.31 -4.54
C THR A 69 15.45 -1.91 -3.13
N TRP A 70 15.53 -1.10 -2.06
CA TRP A 70 15.38 -1.54 -0.68
C TRP A 70 14.56 -0.54 0.12
N GLY A 71 13.45 -1.03 0.68
CA GLY A 71 12.54 -0.25 1.51
C GLY A 71 13.22 0.29 2.75
N VAL A 72 13.60 1.56 2.72
CA VAL A 72 14.01 2.31 3.91
C VAL A 72 12.75 2.74 4.65
N PHE A 73 12.65 2.24 5.88
CA PHE A 73 11.69 2.57 6.90
C PHE A 73 11.60 4.09 7.08
N ARG A 74 10.39 4.64 7.12
CA ARG A 74 10.14 5.99 7.66
C ARG A 74 9.17 5.94 8.83
N TYR A 75 9.52 5.13 9.82
CA TYR A 75 9.38 5.49 11.24
C TYR A 75 10.84 5.66 11.69
N LEU A 76 11.30 6.82 12.14
CA LEU A 76 11.01 7.44 13.42
C LEU A 76 11.30 8.94 13.34
N GLN A 77 10.37 9.76 13.81
CA GLN A 77 10.67 11.02 14.49
C GLN A 77 10.05 10.93 15.88
#